data_AF-A0AAW8L3I9-F1
#
_entry.id   AF-A0AAW8L3I9-F1
#
_cell.length_a   1.000
_cell.length_b   1.000
_cell.length_c   1.000
_cell.angle_alpha   90.00
_cell.angle_beta   90.00
_cell.angle_gamma   90.00
#
_symmetry.space_group_name_H-M   'P 1'
#
loop_
_entity.id
_entity.type
_entity.pdbx_description
1 polymer ?
#
loop_
_entity_poly.entity_id
_entity_poly.type
_entity_poly.pdbx_seq_one_letter_code
_entity_poly.pdbx_strand_id
1 'polypeptide(L)'
;KITLIGATTENPSFEVNSALLSRCQVYTLNSLDSEAIQTLLNNALQSDKFLKERYIHIEEYDALIQFAAGDARKALNLLDLIASTFEPEIENTITNAVVVKVAQQNIARYDKSGEQHYDLVSAFIKSIRGSDPDATLYWMARMLKGGEDPVFIARRMLIAASEDIGNSNPNA
;
A
#
# COMPACT_ATOMS: atom_id res chain seq x y z
N LYS A 1 -14.54 -2.34 34.82
CA LYS A 1 -13.28 -3.11 34.65
C LYS A 1 -13.02 -3.18 33.15
N ILE A 2 -11.81 -2.84 32.69
CA ILE A 2 -11.46 -2.79 31.26
C ILE A 2 -10.36 -3.81 31.01
N THR A 3 -10.42 -4.49 29.87
CA THR A 3 -9.33 -5.32 29.35
C THR A 3 -8.72 -4.57 28.17
N LEU A 4 -7.43 -4.25 28.24
CA LEU A 4 -6.69 -3.58 27.17
C LEU A 4 -6.01 -4.64 26.29
N ILE A 5 -6.20 -4.54 24.97
CA ILE A 5 -5.49 -5.32 23.97
C ILE A 5 -4.78 -4.33 23.06
N GLY A 6 -3.44 -4.35 23.07
CA GLY A 6 -2.61 -3.55 22.18
C GLY A 6 -1.93 -4.44 21.15
N ALA A 7 -1.74 -3.92 19.94
CA ALA A 7 -0.99 -4.57 18.87
C ALA A 7 0.06 -3.59 18.35
N THR A 8 1.28 -4.08 18.13
CA THR A 8 2.39 -3.30 17.58
C THR A 8 3.29 -4.21 16.76
N THR A 9 3.94 -3.66 15.74
CA THR A 9 5.02 -4.31 14.99
C THR A 9 6.39 -4.04 15.62
N GLU A 10 6.48 -3.00 16.46
CA GLU A 10 7.70 -2.61 17.15
C GLU A 10 7.89 -3.40 18.45
N ASN A 11 9.13 -3.48 18.93
CA ASN A 11 9.41 -4.16 20.18
C ASN A 11 8.76 -3.43 21.37
N PRO A 12 7.81 -4.07 22.09
CA PRO A 12 7.05 -3.42 23.16
C PRO A 12 7.91 -2.86 24.28
N SER A 13 9.11 -3.42 24.53
CA SER A 13 9.98 -2.95 25.62
C SER A 13 10.57 -1.56 25.39
N PHE A 14 10.57 -1.07 24.14
CA PHE A 14 11.08 0.25 23.78
C PHE A 14 9.97 1.30 23.66
N GLU A 15 8.82 0.92 23.10
CA GLU A 15 7.75 1.86 22.73
C GLU A 15 6.61 1.95 23.76
N VAL A 16 6.53 1.01 24.72
CA VAL A 16 5.43 0.96 25.70
C VAL A 16 5.94 1.27 27.10
N ASN A 17 5.23 2.16 27.80
CA ASN A 17 5.55 2.52 29.19
C ASN A 17 5.52 1.28 30.11
N SER A 18 6.54 1.16 30.97
CA SER A 18 6.71 0.08 31.94
C SER A 18 5.54 -0.09 32.92
N ALA A 19 4.78 0.97 33.21
CA ALA A 19 3.54 0.88 33.99
C ALA A 19 2.45 0.05 33.29
N LEU A 20 2.38 0.07 31.95
CA LEU A 20 1.48 -0.78 31.19
C LEU A 20 2.04 -2.20 31.03
N LEU A 21 3.32 -2.34 30.69
CA LEU A 21 3.96 -3.65 30.54
C LEU A 21 3.89 -4.50 31.82
N SER A 22 3.98 -3.88 32.99
CA SER A 22 3.84 -4.60 34.27
C SER A 22 2.44 -5.19 34.52
N ARG A 23 1.44 -4.79 33.72
CA ARG A 23 0.03 -5.22 33.82
C ARG A 23 -0.49 -5.89 32.55
N CYS A 24 0.35 -6.01 31.51
CA CYS A 24 -0.01 -6.59 30.23
C CYS A 24 0.84 -7.84 29.96
N GLN A 25 0.20 -8.88 29.43
CA GLN A 25 0.93 -10.04 28.94
C GLN A 25 1.36 -9.79 27.49
N VAL A 26 2.64 -10.00 27.19
CA VAL A 26 3.19 -9.81 25.85
C VAL A 26 3.17 -11.16 25.13
N TYR A 27 2.61 -11.15 23.92
CA TYR A 27 2.58 -12.30 23.01
C TYR A 27 3.26 -11.92 21.70
N THR A 28 4.19 -12.75 21.26
CA THR A 28 4.82 -12.59 19.94
C THR A 28 4.00 -13.36 18.91
N LEU A 29 3.56 -12.66 17.86
CA LEU A 29 2.92 -13.24 16.71
C LEU A 29 3.93 -13.32 15.57
N ASN A 30 3.98 -14.47 14.90
CA ASN A 30 4.84 -14.67 13.73
C ASN A 30 4.01 -14.48 12.45
N SER A 31 4.71 -14.20 11.35
CA SER A 31 4.12 -14.21 10.01
C SER A 31 3.50 -15.58 9.71
N LEU A 32 2.43 -15.56 8.91
CA LEU A 32 1.76 -16.79 8.48
C LEU A 32 2.63 -17.55 7.48
N ASP A 33 2.59 -18.87 7.57
CA ASP A 33 3.16 -19.75 6.56
C ASP A 33 2.22 -19.88 5.34
N SER A 34 2.73 -20.51 4.30
CA SER A 34 2.01 -20.72 3.04
C SER A 34 0.68 -21.46 3.25
N GLU A 35 0.65 -22.47 4.13
CA GLU A 35 -0.54 -23.30 4.36
C GLU A 35 -1.63 -22.54 5.12
N ALA A 36 -1.24 -21.71 6.09
CA ALA A 36 -2.15 -20.82 6.80
C ALA A 36 -2.73 -19.75 5.86
N ILE A 37 -1.94 -19.21 4.92
CA ILE A 37 -2.43 -18.28 3.90
C ILE A 37 -3.42 -18.97 2.95
N GLN A 38 -3.12 -20.17 2.47
CA GLN A 38 -4.07 -20.93 1.64
C GLN A 38 -5.39 -21.19 2.37
N THR A 39 -5.29 -21.63 3.63
CA THR A 39 -6.46 -21.86 4.48
C THR A 39 -7.29 -20.59 4.66
N LEU A 40 -6.62 -19.44 4.91
CA LEU A 40 -7.27 -18.14 5.04
C LEU A 40 -8.03 -17.76 3.76
N LEU A 41 -7.41 -17.90 2.59
CA LEU A 41 -8.01 -17.57 1.30
C LEU A 41 -9.23 -18.45 1.02
N ASN A 42 -9.13 -19.76 1.26
CA ASN A 42 -10.24 -20.69 1.09
C ASN A 42 -11.40 -20.38 2.04
N ASN A 43 -11.10 -20.04 3.29
CA ASN A 43 -12.12 -19.60 4.26
C ASN A 43 -12.80 -18.32 3.79
N ALA A 44 -12.07 -17.36 3.22
CA ALA A 44 -12.65 -16.13 2.69
C ALA A 44 -13.61 -16.43 1.53
N LEU A 45 -13.22 -17.25 0.56
CA LEU A 45 -14.09 -17.70 -0.54
C LEU A 45 -15.38 -18.37 -0.04
N GLN A 46 -15.31 -19.12 1.06
CA GLN A 46 -16.44 -19.86 1.63
C GLN A 46 -17.29 -19.07 2.63
N SER A 47 -16.84 -17.93 3.14
CA SER A 47 -17.56 -17.19 4.18
C SER A 47 -18.03 -15.82 3.72
N ASP A 48 -17.27 -15.16 2.85
CA ASP A 48 -17.56 -13.82 2.38
C ASP A 48 -18.64 -13.81 1.29
N LYS A 49 -19.60 -12.89 1.42
CA LYS A 49 -20.74 -12.80 0.49
C LYS A 49 -20.30 -12.29 -0.89
N PHE A 50 -19.43 -11.29 -0.94
CA PHE A 50 -18.98 -10.67 -2.18
C PHE A 50 -18.14 -11.66 -3.02
N LEU A 51 -17.31 -12.47 -2.36
CA LEU A 51 -16.51 -13.49 -3.04
C LEU A 51 -17.36 -14.68 -3.53
N LYS A 52 -18.37 -15.11 -2.77
CA LYS A 52 -19.28 -16.21 -3.18
C LYS A 52 -20.04 -15.93 -4.45
N GLU A 53 -20.52 -14.70 -4.61
CA GLU A 53 -21.31 -14.29 -5.79
C GLU A 53 -20.50 -14.37 -7.10
N ARG A 54 -19.17 -14.54 -7.04
CA ARG A 54 -18.27 -14.60 -8.20
C ARG A 54 -17.78 -15.99 -8.56
N TYR A 55 -18.25 -17.03 -7.87
CA TYR A 55 -17.89 -18.43 -8.13
C TYR A 55 -16.40 -18.64 -8.44
N ILE A 56 -15.54 -18.13 -7.54
CA ILE A 56 -14.09 -18.10 -7.75
C ILE A 56 -13.47 -19.46 -7.43
N HIS A 57 -12.71 -19.99 -8.37
CA HIS A 57 -11.80 -21.12 -8.19
C HIS A 57 -10.35 -20.65 -8.29
N ILE A 58 -9.53 -20.97 -7.27
CA ILE A 58 -8.09 -20.69 -7.32
C ILE A 58 -7.40 -21.95 -7.84
N GLU A 59 -6.80 -21.85 -9.03
CA GLU A 59 -6.04 -22.93 -9.65
C GLU A 59 -4.61 -22.97 -9.10
N GLU A 60 -4.01 -21.79 -8.88
CA GLU A 60 -2.63 -21.66 -8.41
C GLU A 60 -2.55 -20.63 -7.26
N TYR A 61 -1.90 -21.02 -6.16
CA TYR A 61 -1.76 -20.17 -4.98
C TYR A 61 -0.40 -19.47 -4.86
N ASP A 62 0.60 -19.90 -5.63
CA ASP A 62 2.00 -19.48 -5.44
C ASP A 62 2.17 -17.96 -5.48
N ALA A 63 1.58 -17.31 -6.49
CA ALA A 63 1.67 -15.85 -6.63
C ALA A 63 0.94 -15.13 -5.50
N LEU A 64 -0.25 -15.60 -5.09
CA LEU A 64 -0.99 -14.99 -3.97
C LEU A 64 -0.19 -15.05 -2.67
N ILE A 65 0.41 -16.22 -2.37
CA ILE A 65 1.23 -16.43 -1.19
C ILE A 65 2.50 -15.58 -1.25
N GLN A 66 3.16 -15.54 -2.41
CA GLN A 66 4.36 -14.75 -2.60
C GLN A 66 4.11 -13.26 -2.37
N PHE A 67 3.03 -12.70 -2.94
CA PHE A 67 2.67 -11.29 -2.74
C PHE A 67 2.16 -11.00 -1.32
N ALA A 68 1.56 -11.97 -0.64
CA ALA A 68 1.14 -11.84 0.75
C ALA A 68 2.34 -11.74 1.70
N ALA A 69 3.43 -12.46 1.42
CA ALA A 69 4.64 -12.50 2.24
C ALA A 69 4.35 -12.76 3.74
N GLY A 70 3.40 -13.66 4.01
CA GLY A 70 2.96 -14.03 5.36
C GLY A 70 2.03 -13.02 6.06
N ASP A 71 1.57 -11.97 5.37
CA ASP A 71 0.56 -11.03 5.86
C ASP A 71 -0.84 -11.38 5.33
N ALA A 72 -1.73 -11.81 6.23
CA ALA A 72 -3.14 -12.11 5.96
C ALA A 72 -3.89 -10.97 5.27
N ARG A 73 -3.64 -9.73 5.71
CA ARG A 73 -4.33 -8.54 5.18
C ARG A 73 -3.94 -8.32 3.73
N LYS A 74 -2.66 -8.48 3.39
CA LYS A 74 -2.19 -8.36 2.00
C LYS A 74 -2.80 -9.44 1.11
N ALA A 75 -2.85 -10.69 1.59
CA ALA A 75 -3.47 -11.80 0.87
C ALA A 75 -4.94 -11.52 0.55
N LEU A 76 -5.73 -11.12 1.55
CA LEU A 76 -7.16 -10.85 1.38
C LEU A 76 -7.43 -9.63 0.50
N ASN A 77 -6.66 -8.54 0.67
CA ASN A 77 -6.79 -7.35 -0.19
C ASN A 77 -6.49 -7.67 -1.66
N LEU A 78 -5.50 -8.54 -1.92
CA LEU A 78 -5.18 -8.95 -3.28
C LEU A 78 -6.27 -9.83 -3.87
N LEU A 79 -6.81 -10.78 -3.09
CA LEU A 79 -7.95 -11.61 -3.50
C LEU A 79 -9.19 -10.75 -3.82
N ASP A 80 -9.52 -9.81 -2.93
CA ASP A 80 -10.64 -8.87 -3.10
C ASP A 80 -10.46 -8.03 -4.38
N LEU A 81 -9.24 -7.52 -4.60
CA LEU A 81 -8.94 -6.77 -5.80
C LEU A 81 -9.11 -7.61 -7.07
N ILE A 82 -8.61 -8.85 -7.09
CA ILE A 82 -8.77 -9.74 -8.24
C ILE A 82 -10.26 -10.02 -8.47
N ALA A 83 -10.99 -10.35 -7.40
CA ALA A 83 -12.43 -10.59 -7.44
C ALA A 83 -13.20 -9.37 -7.97
N SER A 84 -12.78 -8.15 -7.66
CA SER A 84 -13.40 -6.93 -8.18
C SER A 84 -13.31 -6.78 -9.71
N THR A 85 -12.35 -7.47 -10.36
CA THR A 85 -12.20 -7.50 -11.82
C THR A 85 -13.09 -8.54 -12.50
N PHE A 86 -13.73 -9.40 -11.73
CA PHE A 86 -14.55 -10.49 -12.21
C PHE A 86 -16.04 -10.12 -12.21
N GLU A 87 -16.74 -10.64 -13.21
CA GLU A 87 -18.18 -10.53 -13.29
C GLU A 87 -18.84 -11.50 -12.30
N PRO A 88 -19.90 -11.05 -11.58
CA PRO A 88 -20.66 -11.91 -10.70
C PRO A 88 -21.45 -12.96 -11.50
N GLU A 89 -21.84 -14.02 -10.82
CA GLU A 89 -22.67 -15.13 -11.30
C GLU A 89 -22.07 -15.97 -12.44
N ILE A 90 -20.80 -15.75 -12.77
CA ILE A 90 -20.02 -16.53 -13.75
C ILE A 90 -18.88 -17.23 -13.01
N GLU A 91 -18.50 -18.41 -13.47
CA GLU A 91 -17.34 -19.13 -12.94
C GLU A 91 -16.05 -18.38 -13.29
N ASN A 92 -15.25 -18.04 -12.28
CA ASN A 92 -14.03 -17.28 -12.45
C ASN A 92 -12.83 -18.08 -11.92
N THR A 93 -11.72 -18.06 -12.65
CA THR A 93 -10.51 -18.78 -12.26
C THR A 93 -9.36 -17.82 -11.97
N ILE A 94 -8.72 -18.01 -10.82
CA ILE A 94 -7.49 -17.28 -10.45
C ILE A 94 -6.29 -18.17 -10.74
N THR A 95 -5.47 -17.71 -11.68
CA THR A 95 -4.14 -18.26 -11.99
C THR A 95 -3.05 -17.29 -11.56
N ASN A 96 -1.81 -17.77 -11.45
CA ASN A 96 -0.65 -16.95 -11.13
C ASN A 96 -0.51 -15.75 -12.09
N ALA A 97 -0.83 -15.93 -13.38
CA ALA A 97 -0.78 -14.87 -14.38
C ALA A 97 -1.79 -13.74 -14.10
N VAL A 98 -3.02 -14.09 -13.69
CA VAL A 98 -4.04 -13.11 -13.30
C VAL A 98 -3.59 -12.33 -12.07
N VAL A 99 -3.05 -13.04 -11.07
CA VAL A 99 -2.55 -12.43 -9.83
C VAL A 99 -1.44 -11.42 -10.14
N VAL A 100 -0.44 -11.81 -10.93
CA VAL A 100 0.67 -10.92 -11.30
C VAL A 100 0.18 -9.69 -12.07
N LYS A 101 -0.74 -9.88 -13.04
CA LYS A 101 -1.31 -8.78 -13.82
C LYS A 101 -2.02 -7.75 -12.92
N VAL A 102 -2.86 -8.21 -12.00
CA VAL A 102 -3.62 -7.34 -11.09
C VAL A 102 -2.70 -6.70 -10.05
N ALA A 103 -1.76 -7.46 -9.48
CA ALA A 103 -0.79 -6.95 -8.51
C ALA A 103 0.08 -5.85 -9.11
N GLN A 104 0.58 -6.00 -10.35
CA GLN A 104 1.39 -4.98 -11.02
C GLN A 104 0.59 -3.70 -11.31
N GLN A 105 -0.67 -3.83 -11.73
CA GLN A 105 -1.56 -2.67 -11.93
C GLN A 105 -1.87 -1.95 -10.60
N ASN A 106 -1.95 -2.70 -9.50
CA ASN A 106 -2.19 -2.14 -8.18
C ASN A 106 -0.95 -1.49 -7.58
N ILE A 107 0.25 -2.05 -7.77
CA ILE A 107 1.49 -1.40 -7.32
C ILE A 107 1.59 -0.01 -7.95
N ALA A 108 1.28 0.13 -9.24
CA ALA A 108 1.22 1.44 -9.90
C ALA A 108 0.17 2.43 -9.29
N ARG A 109 -0.84 1.93 -8.56
CA ARG A 109 -1.84 2.75 -7.84
C ARG A 109 -1.50 2.97 -6.36
N TYR A 110 -0.91 1.97 -5.69
CA TYR A 110 -0.57 1.96 -4.26
C TYR A 110 0.76 2.68 -3.98
N ASP A 111 1.61 2.81 -4.99
CA ASP A 111 2.83 3.65 -4.98
C ASP A 111 2.53 5.16 -4.81
N LYS A 112 1.24 5.54 -4.75
CA LYS A 112 0.78 6.91 -4.46
C LYS A 112 0.88 7.32 -2.99
N SER A 113 1.04 6.41 -2.01
CA SER A 113 0.72 6.77 -0.60
C SER A 113 1.68 6.32 0.51
N GLY A 114 2.98 6.10 0.26
CA GLY A 114 3.85 5.66 1.38
C GLY A 114 5.27 6.18 1.38
N GLU A 115 6.04 5.85 0.35
CA GLU A 115 7.50 6.05 0.40
C GLU A 115 8.02 6.75 -0.87
N GLN A 116 7.70 6.23 -2.07
CA GLN A 116 8.09 6.91 -3.31
C GLN A 116 7.41 8.27 -3.49
N HIS A 117 6.19 8.47 -2.98
CA HIS A 117 5.54 9.78 -3.01
C HIS A 117 6.43 10.86 -2.38
N TYR A 118 6.98 10.58 -1.19
CA TYR A 118 7.86 11.52 -0.49
C TYR A 118 9.22 11.67 -1.19
N ASP A 119 9.78 10.58 -1.72
CA ASP A 119 11.05 10.65 -2.44
C ASP A 119 10.94 11.43 -3.74
N LEU A 120 9.88 11.20 -4.52
CA LEU A 120 9.61 11.87 -5.78
C LEU A 120 9.34 13.37 -5.58
N VAL A 121 8.50 13.74 -4.61
CA VAL A 121 8.24 15.16 -4.32
C VAL A 121 9.46 15.85 -3.72
N SER A 122 10.28 15.13 -2.93
CA SER A 122 11.53 15.66 -2.40
C SER A 122 12.54 15.91 -3.53
N ALA A 123 12.70 14.97 -4.45
CA ALA A 123 13.56 15.11 -5.62
C ALA A 123 13.09 16.25 -6.54
N PHE A 124 11.78 16.38 -6.75
CA PHE A 124 11.17 17.50 -7.48
C PHE A 124 11.54 18.86 -6.89
N ILE A 125 11.31 19.07 -5.59
CA ILE A 125 11.61 20.36 -4.94
C ILE A 125 13.11 20.64 -4.87
N LYS A 126 13.94 19.61 -4.63
CA LYS A 126 15.40 19.74 -4.68
C LYS A 126 15.90 20.14 -6.08
N SER A 127 15.26 19.64 -7.14
CA SER A 127 15.60 19.99 -8.53
C SER A 127 15.26 21.44 -8.84
N ILE A 128 14.09 21.93 -8.37
CA ILE A 128 13.70 23.35 -8.47
C ILE A 128 14.73 24.23 -7.74
N ARG A 129 15.05 23.91 -6.48
CA ARG A 129 16.06 24.63 -5.69
C ARG A 129 17.44 24.59 -6.35
N GLY A 130 17.78 23.47 -6.97
CA GLY A 130 19.02 23.28 -7.73
C GLY A 130 19.05 23.97 -9.09
N SER A 131 17.95 24.63 -9.50
CA SER A 131 17.81 25.25 -10.83
C SER A 131 18.02 24.28 -12.00
N ASP A 132 17.62 23.01 -11.83
CA ASP A 132 17.66 21.98 -12.88
C ASP A 132 16.24 21.78 -13.47
N PRO A 133 15.91 22.43 -14.60
CA PRO A 133 14.58 22.36 -15.20
C PRO A 133 14.27 20.98 -15.82
N ASP A 134 15.28 20.29 -16.34
CA ASP A 134 15.10 18.98 -16.98
C ASP A 134 14.75 17.91 -15.94
N ALA A 135 15.50 17.88 -14.83
CA ALA A 135 15.19 16.99 -13.70
C ALA A 135 13.83 17.34 -13.08
N THR A 136 13.51 18.63 -12.95
CA THR A 136 12.20 19.09 -12.44
C THR A 136 11.05 18.54 -13.28
N LEU A 137 11.13 18.67 -14.62
CA LEU A 137 10.12 18.13 -15.53
C LEU A 137 10.05 16.60 -15.46
N TYR A 138 11.19 15.92 -15.37
CA TYR A 138 11.24 14.47 -15.23
C TYR A 138 10.49 13.97 -13.98
N TRP A 139 10.78 14.56 -12.81
CA TRP A 139 10.12 14.18 -11.55
C TRP A 139 8.63 14.53 -11.56
N MET A 140 8.25 15.67 -12.14
CA MET A 140 6.84 16.02 -12.33
C MET A 140 6.11 15.01 -13.21
N ALA A 141 6.69 14.63 -14.34
CA ALA A 141 6.10 13.64 -15.25
C ALA A 141 5.97 12.26 -14.59
N ARG A 142 6.96 11.85 -13.77
CA ARG A 142 6.92 10.64 -12.95
C ARG A 142 5.75 10.67 -11.97
N MET A 143 5.56 11.78 -11.23
CA MET A 143 4.45 11.95 -10.30
C MET A 143 3.10 11.91 -11.02
N LEU A 144 2.94 12.65 -12.13
CA LEU A 144 1.70 12.67 -12.91
C LEU A 144 1.35 11.30 -13.49
N LYS A 145 2.35 10.57 -14.03
CA LYS A 145 2.15 9.21 -14.54
C LYS A 145 1.88 8.20 -13.41
N GLY A 146 2.49 8.40 -12.24
CA GLY A 146 2.17 7.70 -11.00
C GLY A 146 0.79 8.03 -10.46
N GLY A 147 0.09 9.00 -11.06
CA GLY A 147 -1.27 9.42 -10.73
C GLY A 147 -1.36 10.28 -9.48
N GLU A 148 -0.27 10.96 -9.11
CA GLU A 148 -0.27 12.02 -8.11
C GLU A 148 -1.32 13.08 -8.46
N ASP A 149 -1.97 13.66 -7.45
CA ASP A 149 -2.93 14.74 -7.66
C ASP A 149 -2.20 16.00 -8.18
N PRO A 150 -2.53 16.54 -9.37
CA PRO A 150 -1.92 17.78 -9.85
C PRO A 150 -2.06 18.95 -8.88
N VAL A 151 -3.13 18.97 -8.07
CA VAL A 151 -3.32 20.00 -7.03
C VAL A 151 -2.28 19.86 -5.92
N PHE A 152 -1.84 18.64 -5.60
CA PHE A 152 -0.74 18.43 -4.67
C PHE A 152 0.57 19.01 -5.19
N ILE A 153 0.92 18.75 -6.46
CA ILE A 153 2.13 19.30 -7.10
C ILE A 153 2.08 20.84 -7.10
N ALA A 154 0.93 21.43 -7.47
CA ALA A 154 0.74 22.88 -7.47
C ALA A 154 0.92 23.50 -6.08
N ARG A 155 0.43 22.87 -5.01
CA ARG A 155 0.66 23.32 -3.63
C ARG A 155 2.14 23.34 -3.27
N ARG A 156 2.90 22.34 -3.70
CA ARG A 156 4.36 22.27 -3.45
C ARG A 156 5.11 23.36 -4.22
N MET A 157 4.68 23.69 -5.44
CA MET A 157 5.24 24.82 -6.21
C MET A 157 4.97 26.16 -5.52
N LEU A 158 3.76 26.39 -5.00
CA LEU A 158 3.43 27.61 -4.26
C LEU A 158 4.33 27.78 -3.02
N ILE A 159 4.57 26.69 -2.29
CA ILE A 159 5.50 26.70 -1.14
C ILE A 159 6.92 27.04 -1.61
N ALA A 160 7.43 26.39 -2.66
CA ALA A 160 8.75 26.66 -3.20
C ALA A 160 8.92 28.11 -3.68
N ALA A 161 7.89 28.70 -4.30
CA ALA A 161 7.89 30.11 -4.69
C ALA A 161 8.08 31.03 -3.47
N SER A 162 7.46 30.70 -2.33
CA SER A 162 7.61 31.47 -1.09
C SER A 162 8.91 31.19 -0.32
N GLU A 163 9.38 29.94 -0.28
CA GLU A 163 10.50 29.50 0.56
C GLU A 163 11.86 29.58 -0.15
N ASP A 164 11.93 29.14 -1.41
CA ASP A 164 13.18 28.97 -2.15
C ASP A 164 13.46 30.16 -3.11
N ILE A 165 12.44 30.89 -3.55
CA ILE A 165 12.57 32.06 -4.45
C ILE A 165 12.32 33.38 -3.69
N GLY A 166 11.17 33.48 -3.01
CA GLY A 166 10.78 34.64 -2.22
C GLY A 166 10.79 35.96 -3.01
N ASN A 167 11.20 37.04 -2.34
CA ASN A 167 11.21 38.39 -2.94
C ASN A 167 12.27 38.59 -4.02
N SER A 168 13.16 37.62 -4.26
CA SER A 168 14.11 37.68 -5.37
C SER A 168 13.38 37.65 -6.73
N ASN A 169 12.20 37.02 -6.80
CA ASN A 169 11.27 37.17 -7.90
C ASN A 169 9.82 37.10 -7.38
N PRO A 170 9.19 38.24 -7.07
CA PRO A 170 7.84 38.29 -6.50
C PRO A 170 6.72 37.76 -7.43
N ASN A 171 7.01 37.51 -8.71
CA ASN A 171 6.07 37.00 -9.69
C ASN A 171 6.20 35.49 -9.94
N ALA A 172 7.03 34.79 -9.14
CA ALA A 172 7.25 33.35 -9.24
C ALA A 172 6.04 32.52 -8.81
#